data_AF-A0A849EQ61-F1
#
_entry.id   AF-A0A849EQ61-F1
#
_cell.length_a   1.000
_cell.length_b   1.000
_cell.length_c   1.000
_cell.angle_alpha   90.00
_cell.angle_beta   90.00
_cell.angle_gamma   90.00
#
_symmetry.space_group_name_H-M   'P 1'
#
loop_
_entity.id
_entity.type
_entity.pdbx_description
1 polymer ?
#
loop_
_entity_poly.entity_id
_entity_poly.type
_entity_poly.pdbx_seq_one_letter_code
_entity_poly.pdbx_strand_id
1 'polypeptide(L)'
;VIVNFLDGDPDRPIVTGRVYHGSNLPPYDLPGEKTKSTIKSNSTKDGGGNANEIRFEDLKDSEEFYTRAAKDQKDVIENNMTTEVRNNQVIDVENDRTVTVASGNETVTIENGQRDISVKANETHANEADFKHDVSGGYTLKVSGSITIEASETVTIKGAKVIINQ
;
A
#
# COMPACT_ATOMS: atom_id res chain seq x y z
N VAL A 1 11.02 24.60 -26.89
CA VAL A 1 9.62 25.07 -26.72
C VAL A 1 9.12 25.60 -28.05
N ILE A 2 7.80 25.71 -28.24
CA ILE A 2 7.19 26.41 -29.39
C ILE A 2 6.82 27.82 -28.91
N VAL A 3 7.31 28.84 -29.63
CA VAL A 3 7.02 30.26 -29.37
C VAL A 3 6.07 30.75 -30.46
N ASN A 4 4.99 31.40 -30.05
CA ASN A 4 4.09 32.16 -30.90
C ASN A 4 4.18 33.65 -30.54
N PHE A 5 3.58 34.52 -31.34
CA PHE A 5 3.65 35.97 -31.18
C PHE A 5 2.25 36.56 -31.14
N LEU A 6 1.94 37.35 -30.10
CA LEU A 6 0.61 37.96 -29.94
C LEU A 6 0.35 38.93 -31.09
N ASP A 7 -0.76 38.76 -31.80
CA ASP A 7 -1.11 39.54 -32.99
C ASP A 7 -0.05 39.50 -34.11
N GLY A 8 0.86 38.51 -34.08
CA GLY A 8 2.00 38.42 -34.99
C GLY A 8 3.15 39.39 -34.67
N ASP A 9 3.09 40.09 -33.53
CA ASP A 9 4.12 41.04 -33.11
C ASP A 9 5.36 40.33 -32.55
N PRO A 10 6.52 40.37 -33.25
CA PRO A 10 7.75 39.70 -32.82
C PRO A 10 8.28 40.16 -31.46
N ASP A 11 7.88 41.35 -31.01
CA ASP A 11 8.26 41.90 -29.71
C ASP A 11 7.36 41.40 -28.57
N ARG A 12 6.32 40.61 -28.88
CA ARG A 12 5.36 40.05 -27.91
C ARG A 12 5.31 38.51 -27.95
N PRO A 13 6.41 37.82 -27.60
CA PRO A 13 6.47 36.36 -27.63
C PRO A 13 5.64 35.71 -26.50
N ILE A 14 5.08 34.54 -26.79
CA ILE A 14 4.38 33.66 -25.84
C ILE A 14 4.72 32.19 -26.12
N VAL A 15 5.01 31.40 -25.08
CA VAL A 15 5.23 29.95 -25.22
C VAL A 15 3.89 29.23 -25.26
N THR A 16 3.63 28.47 -26.34
CA THR A 16 2.36 27.77 -26.56
C THR A 16 2.49 26.25 -26.61
N GLY A 17 3.72 25.72 -26.60
CA GLY A 17 3.92 24.28 -26.69
C GLY A 17 5.30 23.78 -26.30
N ARG A 18 5.39 22.46 -26.11
CA ARG A 18 6.62 21.72 -25.89
C ARG A 18 6.68 20.57 -26.89
N VAL A 19 7.90 20.25 -27.34
CA VAL A 19 8.16 19.16 -28.27
C VAL A 19 9.39 18.39 -27.80
N TYR A 20 9.33 17.07 -27.97
CA TYR A 20 10.51 16.22 -27.91
C TYR A 20 11.32 16.38 -29.21
N HIS A 21 12.62 16.15 -29.13
CA HIS A 21 13.56 16.19 -30.26
C HIS A 21 14.79 15.32 -29.95
N GLY A 22 15.79 15.27 -30.85
CA GLY A 22 16.91 14.33 -30.73
C GLY A 22 17.70 14.35 -29.40
N SER A 23 17.75 15.49 -28.69
CA SER A 23 18.41 15.58 -27.37
C SER A 23 17.44 15.50 -26.19
N ASN A 24 16.18 15.94 -26.38
CA ASN A 24 15.11 15.76 -25.40
C ASN A 24 14.16 14.67 -25.90
N LEU A 25 14.52 13.43 -25.62
CA LEU A 25 13.77 12.25 -26.04
C LEU A 25 12.42 12.16 -25.31
N PRO A 26 11.41 11.49 -25.90
CA PRO A 26 10.20 11.12 -25.18
C PRO A 26 10.53 10.27 -23.93
N PRO A 27 9.62 10.19 -22.93
CA PRO A 27 9.90 9.48 -21.67
C PRO A 27 10.05 7.97 -21.81
N TYR A 28 9.56 7.41 -22.92
CA TYR A 28 9.62 6.00 -23.30
C TYR A 28 10.02 5.86 -24.76
N ASP A 29 10.65 4.75 -25.10
CA ASP A 29 11.17 4.49 -26.44
C ASP A 29 10.04 4.28 -27.45
N LEU A 30 10.02 5.08 -28.52
CA LEU A 30 9.04 4.98 -29.58
C LEU A 30 9.66 4.40 -30.87
N PRO A 31 8.90 3.59 -31.64
CA PRO A 31 7.48 3.25 -31.47
C PRO A 31 7.19 2.04 -30.56
N GLY A 32 8.21 1.49 -29.87
CA GLY A 32 8.08 0.28 -29.05
C GLY A 32 7.02 0.40 -27.95
N GLU A 33 7.01 1.53 -27.25
CA GLU A 33 6.15 1.82 -26.10
C GLU A 33 4.98 2.73 -26.45
N LYS A 34 4.45 2.60 -27.68
CA LYS A 34 3.39 3.47 -28.22
C LYS A 34 2.05 3.39 -27.48
N THR A 35 1.84 2.36 -26.66
CA THR A 35 0.63 2.16 -25.85
C THR A 35 0.75 2.78 -24.46
N LYS A 36 1.91 3.34 -24.10
CA LYS A 36 2.11 4.05 -22.82
C LYS A 36 1.77 5.52 -22.95
N SER A 37 0.97 6.01 -22.01
CA SER A 37 0.71 7.44 -21.78
C SER A 37 1.24 7.84 -20.41
N THR A 38 2.01 8.93 -20.29
CA THR A 38 2.64 9.30 -19.00
C THR A 38 2.73 10.81 -18.77
N ILE A 39 2.67 11.20 -17.49
CA ILE A 39 3.21 12.45 -16.98
C ILE A 39 4.35 12.09 -16.03
N LYS A 40 5.58 12.40 -16.46
CA LYS A 40 6.81 12.06 -15.73
C LYS A 40 7.61 13.31 -15.41
N SER A 41 7.96 13.51 -14.14
CA SER A 41 8.82 14.61 -13.69
C SER A 41 10.30 14.21 -13.68
N ASN A 42 11.17 15.16 -13.36
CA ASN A 42 12.56 14.89 -13.01
C ASN A 42 12.95 15.79 -11.83
N SER A 43 13.51 15.21 -10.76
CA SER A 43 13.91 15.98 -9.58
C SER A 43 15.02 16.97 -9.93
N THR A 44 14.93 18.18 -9.40
CA THR A 44 15.93 19.25 -9.60
C THR A 44 16.84 19.41 -8.37
N LYS A 45 18.05 19.94 -8.47
CA LYS A 45 18.69 20.58 -9.63
C LYS A 45 19.47 19.63 -10.55
N ASP A 46 19.95 18.51 -10.01
CA ASP A 46 20.90 17.64 -10.73
C ASP A 46 20.30 16.38 -11.36
N GLY A 47 18.97 16.24 -11.39
CA GLY A 47 18.28 15.28 -12.29
C GLY A 47 18.77 13.83 -12.18
N GLY A 48 18.87 13.28 -10.98
CA GLY A 48 19.53 11.98 -10.70
C GLY A 48 18.66 10.73 -10.81
N GLY A 49 17.71 10.66 -11.76
CA GLY A 49 16.85 9.47 -11.94
C GLY A 49 15.68 9.32 -10.95
N ASN A 50 15.51 10.30 -10.06
CA ASN A 50 14.37 10.40 -9.15
C ASN A 50 13.23 11.17 -9.84
N ALA A 51 12.17 10.46 -10.19
CA ALA A 51 11.01 11.01 -10.89
C ALA A 51 9.70 10.64 -10.17
N ASN A 52 8.77 11.60 -10.13
CA ASN A 52 7.37 11.28 -9.89
C ASN A 52 6.74 10.91 -11.23
N GLU A 53 5.85 9.93 -11.24
CA GLU A 53 5.24 9.46 -12.47
C GLU A 53 3.79 9.02 -12.26
N ILE A 54 2.93 9.38 -13.20
CA ILE A 54 1.63 8.75 -13.41
C ILE A 54 1.63 8.22 -14.84
N ARG A 55 1.42 6.92 -15.01
CA ARG A 55 1.47 6.24 -16.30
C ARG A 55 0.28 5.30 -16.47
N PHE A 56 -0.22 5.26 -17.70
CA PHE A 56 -1.22 4.33 -18.20
C PHE A 56 -0.57 3.46 -19.28
N GLU A 57 -0.69 2.14 -19.16
CA GLU A 57 -0.40 1.18 -20.23
C GLU A 57 -1.71 0.65 -20.79
N ASP A 58 -1.91 0.84 -22.10
CA ASP A 58 -3.12 0.44 -22.82
C ASP A 58 -2.89 -0.78 -23.74
N LEU A 59 -1.77 -1.49 -23.58
CA LEU A 59 -1.56 -2.77 -24.24
C LEU A 59 -2.57 -3.78 -23.71
N LYS A 60 -3.45 -4.24 -24.60
CA LYS A 60 -4.50 -5.21 -24.29
C LYS A 60 -3.95 -6.43 -23.54
N ASP A 61 -4.63 -6.82 -22.48
CA ASP A 61 -4.29 -7.95 -21.59
C ASP A 61 -2.97 -7.73 -20.81
N SER A 62 -2.47 -6.50 -20.76
CA SER A 62 -1.29 -6.05 -20.03
C SER A 62 -1.47 -4.62 -19.50
N GLU A 63 -2.72 -4.22 -19.27
CA GLU A 63 -3.07 -2.88 -18.83
C GLU A 63 -2.52 -2.58 -17.43
N GLU A 64 -2.00 -1.37 -17.23
CA GLU A 64 -1.42 -0.95 -15.96
C GLU A 64 -1.73 0.52 -15.68
N PHE A 65 -2.15 0.81 -14.45
CA PHE A 65 -2.06 2.14 -13.89
C PHE A 65 -0.89 2.18 -12.90
N TYR A 66 0.09 3.03 -13.18
CA TYR A 66 1.31 3.12 -12.40
C TYR A 66 1.46 4.52 -11.80
N THR A 67 1.64 4.57 -10.48
CA THR A 67 1.99 5.77 -9.74
C THR A 67 3.32 5.57 -9.04
N ARG A 68 4.23 6.54 -9.19
CA ARG A 68 5.50 6.60 -8.46
C ARG A 68 5.62 7.93 -7.74
N ALA A 69 5.83 7.87 -6.44
CA ALA A 69 6.37 8.99 -5.67
C ALA A 69 7.89 8.80 -5.50
N ALA A 70 8.69 9.80 -5.86
CA ALA A 70 10.14 9.73 -5.74
C ALA A 70 10.65 9.81 -4.29
N LYS A 71 9.80 10.26 -3.36
CA LYS A 71 10.13 10.43 -1.95
C LYS A 71 8.94 10.11 -1.05
N ASP A 72 8.02 11.07 -0.90
CA ASP A 72 6.87 10.95 -0.01
C ASP A 72 5.58 10.90 -0.86
N GLN A 73 4.69 9.96 -0.58
CA GLN A 73 3.30 9.96 -1.07
C GLN A 73 2.36 10.26 0.09
N LYS A 74 1.45 11.22 -0.09
CA LYS A 74 0.43 11.56 0.90
C LYS A 74 -0.93 11.53 0.25
N ASP A 75 -1.76 10.59 0.68
CA ASP A 75 -3.14 10.48 0.26
C ASP A 75 -4.05 11.02 1.38
N VAL A 76 -4.90 11.98 1.05
CA VAL A 76 -5.87 12.59 1.97
C VAL A 76 -7.27 12.42 1.41
N ILE A 77 -8.13 11.75 2.16
CA ILE A 77 -9.52 11.49 1.79
C ILE A 77 -10.40 12.16 2.84
N GLU A 78 -11.12 13.20 2.43
CA GLU A 78 -11.96 14.02 3.32
C GLU A 78 -13.29 13.36 3.71
N ASN A 79 -13.61 12.20 3.12
CA ASN A 79 -14.85 11.48 3.39
C ASN A 79 -14.62 9.97 3.36
N ASN A 80 -14.98 9.29 2.26
CA ASN A 80 -14.90 7.84 2.16
C ASN A 80 -13.86 7.41 1.13
N MET A 81 -13.03 6.42 1.48
CA MET A 81 -12.17 5.69 0.55
C MET A 81 -12.72 4.27 0.38
N THR A 82 -12.83 3.80 -0.86
CA THR A 82 -13.17 2.42 -1.18
C THR A 82 -12.09 1.85 -2.09
N THR A 83 -11.59 0.66 -1.75
CA THR A 83 -10.61 -0.08 -2.57
C THR A 83 -11.20 -1.46 -2.88
N GLU A 84 -11.36 -1.77 -4.16
CA GLU A 84 -11.80 -3.08 -4.65
C GLU A 84 -10.68 -3.70 -5.50
N VAL A 85 -10.14 -4.83 -5.05
CA VAL A 85 -9.12 -5.59 -5.80
C VAL A 85 -9.72 -6.95 -6.15
N ARG A 86 -9.91 -7.21 -7.45
CA ARG A 86 -10.61 -8.40 -7.95
C ARG A 86 -9.75 -9.66 -8.05
N ASN A 87 -8.45 -9.52 -7.87
CA ASN A 87 -7.51 -10.64 -7.90
C ASN A 87 -6.65 -10.60 -6.64
N ASN A 88 -5.40 -10.16 -6.73
CA ASN A 88 -4.45 -10.19 -5.62
C ASN A 88 -4.02 -8.77 -5.23
N GLN A 89 -3.82 -8.55 -3.92
CA GLN A 89 -3.17 -7.38 -3.37
C GLN A 89 -1.87 -7.79 -2.68
N VAL A 90 -0.78 -7.09 -2.97
CA VAL A 90 0.49 -7.21 -2.25
C VAL A 90 0.81 -5.87 -1.63
N ILE A 91 1.13 -5.86 -0.34
CA ILE A 91 1.59 -4.69 0.40
C ILE A 91 2.94 -5.05 1.00
N ASP A 92 3.98 -4.35 0.58
CA ASP A 92 5.35 -4.53 1.09
C ASP A 92 5.81 -3.21 1.74
N VAL A 93 6.20 -3.28 3.01
CA VAL A 93 6.63 -2.14 3.82
C VAL A 93 7.95 -2.50 4.48
N GLU A 94 9.03 -1.84 4.04
CA GLU A 94 10.40 -2.19 4.47
C GLU A 94 10.74 -1.75 5.90
N ASN A 95 10.00 -0.78 6.43
CA ASN A 95 10.17 -0.26 7.78
C ASN A 95 8.85 -0.37 8.56
N ASP A 96 8.42 0.71 9.21
CA ASP A 96 7.26 0.67 10.11
C ASP A 96 5.93 0.88 9.37
N ARG A 97 4.91 0.12 9.79
CA ARG A 97 3.50 0.34 9.44
C ARG A 97 2.70 0.64 10.71
N THR A 98 2.03 1.79 10.72
CA THR A 98 1.10 2.18 11.78
C THR A 98 -0.31 2.30 11.21
N VAL A 99 -1.29 1.74 11.93
CA VAL A 99 -2.71 1.86 11.61
C VAL A 99 -3.43 2.37 12.85
N THR A 100 -4.23 3.42 12.68
CA THR A 100 -5.04 4.01 13.75
C THR A 100 -6.48 4.17 13.28
N VAL A 101 -7.41 3.48 13.92
CA VAL A 101 -8.85 3.71 13.80
C VAL A 101 -9.28 4.51 15.02
N ALA A 102 -9.32 5.84 14.89
CA ALA A 102 -9.52 6.74 16.03
C ALA A 102 -10.93 6.67 16.63
N SER A 103 -11.92 6.34 15.80
CA SER A 103 -13.30 6.14 16.21
C SER A 103 -13.96 5.06 15.35
N GLY A 104 -14.93 4.36 15.93
CA GLY A 104 -15.64 3.28 15.25
C GLY A 104 -14.95 1.93 15.39
N ASN A 105 -15.14 1.06 14.39
CA ASN A 105 -14.79 -0.36 14.46
C ASN A 105 -13.87 -0.74 13.29
N GLU A 106 -12.92 -1.63 13.54
CA GLU A 106 -12.21 -2.38 12.51
C GLU A 106 -12.83 -3.78 12.38
N THR A 107 -13.00 -4.26 11.15
CA THR A 107 -13.50 -5.62 10.89
C THR A 107 -12.66 -6.24 9.78
N VAL A 108 -12.13 -7.44 10.05
CA VAL A 108 -11.33 -8.22 9.11
C VAL A 108 -12.00 -9.58 8.94
N THR A 109 -12.43 -9.89 7.72
CA THR A 109 -13.09 -11.16 7.37
C THR A 109 -12.31 -11.86 6.28
N ILE A 110 -11.97 -13.13 6.50
CA ILE A 110 -11.45 -14.04 5.49
C ILE A 110 -12.54 -15.09 5.26
N GLU A 111 -13.33 -14.92 4.20
CA GLU A 111 -14.48 -15.80 3.94
C GLU A 111 -14.03 -17.23 3.59
N ASN A 112 -12.94 -17.35 2.84
CA ASN A 112 -12.36 -18.62 2.43
C ASN A 112 -10.84 -18.54 2.54
N GLY A 113 -10.21 -19.62 2.99
CA GLY A 113 -8.75 -19.75 3.03
C GLY A 113 -8.16 -19.67 4.43
N GLN A 114 -6.93 -19.16 4.52
CA GLN A 114 -6.09 -19.21 5.70
C GLN A 114 -5.51 -17.82 5.99
N ARG A 115 -5.28 -17.54 7.29
CA ARG A 115 -4.52 -16.37 7.74
C ARG A 115 -3.26 -16.85 8.45
N ASP A 116 -2.10 -16.54 7.88
CA ASP A 116 -0.80 -16.78 8.49
C ASP A 116 -0.23 -15.50 9.08
N ILE A 117 0.37 -15.61 10.26
CA ILE A 117 1.05 -14.50 10.96
C ILE A 117 2.39 -15.02 11.47
N SER A 118 3.46 -14.29 11.18
CA SER A 118 4.80 -14.58 11.69
C SER A 118 5.45 -13.31 12.21
N VAL A 119 5.66 -13.25 13.53
CA VAL A 119 6.34 -12.15 14.20
C VAL A 119 7.66 -12.67 14.74
N LYS A 120 8.78 -12.07 14.31
CA LYS A 120 10.14 -12.50 14.71
C LYS A 120 10.57 -11.96 16.08
N ALA A 121 9.96 -10.86 16.50
CA ALA A 121 10.23 -10.19 17.77
C ALA A 121 8.98 -10.28 18.66
N ASN A 122 8.72 -9.26 19.48
CA ASN A 122 7.61 -9.26 20.42
C ASN A 122 6.28 -8.93 19.72
N GLU A 123 5.21 -9.61 20.15
CA GLU A 123 3.83 -9.28 19.81
C GLU A 123 3.05 -9.04 21.12
N THR A 124 2.32 -7.93 21.19
CA THR A 124 1.57 -7.52 22.40
C THR A 124 0.13 -7.22 22.02
N HIS A 125 -0.81 -7.80 22.78
CA HIS A 125 -2.23 -7.51 22.68
C HIS A 125 -2.69 -6.90 24.01
N ALA A 126 -3.30 -5.72 23.97
CA ALA A 126 -3.84 -5.04 25.14
C ALA A 126 -5.28 -4.64 24.86
N ASN A 127 -6.22 -5.19 25.64
CA ASN A 127 -7.64 -4.92 25.53
C ASN A 127 -8.11 -4.32 26.86
N GLU A 128 -8.71 -3.13 26.82
CA GLU A 128 -9.28 -2.50 28.02
C GLU A 128 -10.60 -3.14 28.45
N ALA A 129 -11.28 -3.80 27.49
CA ALA A 129 -12.50 -4.56 27.70
C ALA A 129 -12.27 -6.04 27.31
N ASP A 130 -13.33 -6.76 26.99
CA ASP A 130 -13.27 -8.19 26.73
C ASP A 130 -12.46 -8.56 25.47
N PHE A 131 -11.67 -9.63 25.57
CA PHE A 131 -11.10 -10.33 24.42
C PHE A 131 -11.73 -11.71 24.30
N LYS A 132 -12.40 -11.96 23.16
CA LYS A 132 -13.05 -13.25 22.87
C LYS A 132 -12.33 -13.94 21.73
N HIS A 133 -11.93 -15.19 21.94
CA HIS A 133 -11.34 -16.04 20.91
C HIS A 133 -12.11 -17.35 20.80
N ASP A 134 -13.01 -17.41 19.81
CA ASP A 134 -13.80 -18.62 19.52
C ASP A 134 -13.11 -19.45 18.44
N VAL A 135 -12.76 -20.69 18.76
CA VAL A 135 -12.14 -21.64 17.83
C VAL A 135 -12.99 -22.89 17.76
N SER A 136 -13.61 -23.13 16.61
CA SER A 136 -14.45 -24.32 16.36
C SER A 136 -13.64 -25.57 16.03
N GLY A 137 -12.44 -25.40 15.46
CA GLY A 137 -11.46 -26.46 15.26
C GLY A 137 -10.57 -26.69 16.47
N GLY A 138 -9.35 -27.20 16.24
CA GLY A 138 -8.34 -27.34 17.30
C GLY A 138 -7.64 -26.02 17.61
N TYR A 139 -7.36 -25.78 18.88
CA TYR A 139 -6.51 -24.69 19.34
C TYR A 139 -5.21 -25.27 19.93
N THR A 140 -4.07 -24.82 19.42
CA THR A 140 -2.74 -25.23 19.91
C THR A 140 -1.97 -24.00 20.36
N LEU A 141 -1.65 -23.93 21.66
CA LEU A 141 -0.71 -22.97 22.21
C LEU A 141 0.55 -23.70 22.63
N LYS A 142 1.66 -23.45 21.93
CA LYS A 142 2.98 -23.99 22.26
C LYS A 142 3.90 -22.87 22.70
N VAL A 143 4.35 -22.93 23.93
CA VAL A 143 5.26 -21.95 24.52
C VAL A 143 6.47 -22.69 25.08
N SER A 144 7.67 -22.32 24.61
CA SER A 144 8.93 -22.91 25.10
C SER A 144 9.34 -22.36 26.47
N GLY A 145 8.91 -21.13 26.78
CA GLY A 145 9.06 -20.51 28.09
C GLY A 145 7.87 -20.80 29.01
N SER A 146 7.61 -19.90 29.95
CA SER A 146 6.46 -19.98 30.86
C SER A 146 5.16 -19.49 30.21
N ILE A 147 4.06 -20.11 30.59
CA ILE A 147 2.71 -19.57 30.41
C ILE A 147 2.24 -19.08 31.78
N THR A 148 1.80 -17.82 31.86
CA THR A 148 1.18 -17.24 33.05
C THR A 148 -0.27 -16.92 32.73
N ILE A 149 -1.20 -17.44 33.52
CA ILE A 149 -2.64 -17.14 33.43
C ILE A 149 -3.06 -16.60 34.79
N GLU A 150 -3.33 -15.31 34.85
CA GLU A 150 -3.80 -14.62 36.04
C GLU A 150 -5.24 -14.17 35.84
N ALA A 151 -6.11 -14.53 36.78
CA ALA A 151 -7.48 -14.03 36.85
C ALA A 151 -7.76 -13.65 38.30
N SER A 152 -8.32 -12.46 38.52
CA SER A 152 -8.78 -12.02 39.85
C SER A 152 -9.98 -12.84 40.35
N GLU A 153 -10.75 -13.40 39.42
CA GLU A 153 -11.91 -14.22 39.70
C GLU A 153 -11.64 -15.70 39.42
N THR A 154 -12.03 -16.20 38.25
CA THR A 154 -12.05 -17.64 37.97
C THR A 154 -11.28 -17.95 36.69
N VAL A 155 -10.38 -18.94 36.77
CA VAL A 155 -9.89 -19.68 35.60
C VAL A 155 -10.67 -20.98 35.49
N THR A 156 -11.41 -21.17 34.40
CA THR A 156 -12.15 -22.41 34.14
C THR A 156 -11.51 -23.17 32.98
N ILE A 157 -11.12 -24.42 33.22
CA ILE A 157 -10.65 -25.35 32.18
C ILE A 157 -11.62 -26.54 32.16
N LYS A 158 -12.29 -26.74 31.02
CA LYS A 158 -13.27 -27.83 30.82
C LYS A 158 -12.92 -28.61 29.57
N GLY A 159 -13.11 -29.91 29.63
CA GLY A 159 -12.97 -30.83 28.50
C GLY A 159 -13.36 -32.24 28.92
N ALA A 160 -13.67 -33.10 27.95
CA ALA A 160 -13.96 -34.51 28.23
C ALA A 160 -12.77 -35.23 28.89
N LYS A 161 -11.54 -34.79 28.60
CA LYS A 161 -10.30 -35.23 29.24
C LYS A 161 -9.36 -34.03 29.39
N VAL A 162 -8.94 -33.75 30.61
CA VAL A 162 -7.90 -32.75 30.91
C VAL A 162 -6.70 -33.51 31.44
N ILE A 163 -5.54 -33.34 30.80
CA ILE A 163 -4.28 -33.97 31.21
C ILE A 163 -3.32 -32.87 31.61
N ILE A 164 -2.84 -32.92 32.85
CA ILE A 164 -1.77 -32.07 33.34
C ILE A 164 -0.63 -33.01 33.70
N ASN A 165 0.40 -33.01 32.87
CA ASN A 165 1.62 -33.77 33.13
C ASN A 165 2.60 -32.86 33.87
N GLN A 166 3.29 -33.40 34.88
CA GLN A 166 4.41 -32.75 35.55
C GLN A 166 5.72 -33.07 34.83
#